data_AF-A0A971ESC8-F1
#
_entry.id   AF-A0A971ESC8-F1
#
_cell.length_a   1.000
_cell.length_b   1.000
_cell.length_c   1.000
_cell.angle_alpha   90.00
_cell.angle_beta   90.00
_cell.angle_gamma   90.00
#
_symmetry.space_group_name_H-M   'P 1'
#
loop_
_entity.id
_entity.type
_entity.pdbx_description
1 polymer ?
#
loop_
_entity_poly.entity_id
_entity_poly.type
_entity_poly.pdbx_seq_one_letter_code
_entity_poly.pdbx_strand_id
1 'polypeptide(L)'
;MAAIGILTIEMAANVARLQKDMEHARKSVDGAMAKIRQSAALAAKALGAIGIGLSVATLTGFIRGAINAADGMAKMAQKTGLAVEELAGVQLAFRQSGAESASFQMGMAKLTVAISEGNKHFNQMGLSTKNADGSLKSTRQMLGEVADKFASYQDGAAKAALAIKLFGESGAGLIPLLNGGAQGLADYDEKARTLGLTLDTSTAKAAERFNDTLDLAGQGLQGIARQVAA
;
A
#
# COMPACT_ATOMS: atom_id res chain seq x y z
N MET A 1 43.48 39.17 -14.07
CA MET A 1 42.38 39.53 -14.99
C MET A 1 41.88 38.35 -15.84
N ALA A 2 42.72 37.41 -16.30
CA ALA A 2 42.28 36.30 -17.17
C ALA A 2 41.43 35.20 -16.47
N ALA A 3 41.66 34.90 -15.19
CA ALA A 3 40.94 33.84 -14.47
C ALA A 3 39.47 34.19 -14.15
N ILE A 4 39.13 35.47 -14.05
CA ILE A 4 37.76 35.93 -13.74
C ILE A 4 36.85 35.84 -14.99
N GLY A 5 37.42 36.02 -16.19
CA GLY A 5 36.68 35.92 -17.46
C GLY A 5 36.29 34.49 -17.85
N ILE A 6 37.05 33.48 -17.42
CA ILE A 6 36.77 32.06 -17.73
C ILE A 6 35.67 31.53 -16.80
N LEU A 7 35.70 31.90 -15.52
CA LEU A 7 34.68 31.55 -14.53
C LEU A 7 33.29 32.12 -14.88
N THR A 8 33.20 33.35 -15.37
CA THR A 8 31.91 33.94 -15.80
C THR A 8 31.35 33.27 -17.05
N ILE A 9 32.20 32.84 -17.98
CA ILE A 9 31.78 32.13 -19.20
C ILE A 9 31.30 30.70 -18.86
N GLU A 10 31.99 29.99 -17.97
CA GLU A 10 31.55 28.66 -17.51
C GLU A 10 30.25 28.72 -16.69
N MET A 11 30.09 29.70 -15.81
CA MET A 11 28.84 29.87 -15.07
C MET A 11 27.67 30.24 -15.98
N ALA A 12 27.87 31.14 -16.96
CA ALA A 12 26.82 31.48 -17.92
C ALA A 12 26.42 30.28 -18.79
N ALA A 13 27.38 29.45 -19.21
CA ALA A 13 27.12 28.24 -19.98
C ALA A 13 26.37 27.17 -19.16
N ASN A 14 26.71 27.01 -17.88
CA ASN A 14 26.04 26.07 -16.98
C ASN A 14 24.60 26.53 -16.64
N VAL A 15 24.38 27.83 -16.43
CA VAL A 15 23.03 28.39 -16.21
C VAL A 15 22.15 28.24 -17.46
N ALA A 16 22.70 28.45 -18.65
CA ALA A 16 21.97 28.27 -19.90
C ALA A 16 21.57 26.80 -20.15
N ARG A 17 22.46 25.84 -19.81
CA ARG A 17 22.14 24.40 -19.86
C ARG A 17 21.08 24.02 -18.84
N LEU A 18 21.22 24.49 -17.60
CA LEU A 18 20.25 24.25 -16.53
C LEU A 18 18.87 24.81 -16.88
N GLN A 19 18.78 26.03 -17.42
CA GLN A 19 17.52 26.60 -17.88
C GLN A 19 16.86 25.76 -18.97
N LYS A 20 17.64 25.26 -19.93
CA LYS A 20 17.15 24.42 -21.02
C LYS A 20 16.63 23.06 -20.54
N ASP A 21 17.35 22.44 -19.60
CA ASP A 21 16.97 21.16 -18.99
C ASP A 21 15.72 21.32 -18.12
N MET A 22 15.61 22.44 -17.39
CA MET A 22 14.40 22.80 -16.64
C MET A 22 13.20 23.04 -17.55
N GLU A 23 13.40 23.65 -18.72
CA GLU A 23 12.33 23.86 -19.69
C GLU A 23 11.83 22.53 -20.28
N HIS A 24 12.73 21.56 -20.50
CA HIS A 24 12.38 20.22 -20.98
C HIS A 24 11.66 19.38 -19.91
N ALA A 25 12.13 19.45 -18.66
CA ALA A 25 11.46 18.82 -17.53
C ALA A 25 10.05 19.40 -17.34
N ARG A 26 9.92 20.73 -17.39
CA ARG A 26 8.64 21.43 -17.28
C ARG A 26 7.68 21.03 -18.39
N LYS A 27 8.13 21.01 -19.65
CA LYS A 27 7.31 20.56 -20.80
C LYS A 27 6.86 19.10 -20.68
N SER A 28 7.71 18.21 -20.17
CA SER A 28 7.37 16.80 -19.95
C SER A 28 6.31 16.63 -18.85
N VAL A 29 6.47 17.37 -17.74
CA VAL A 29 5.48 17.41 -16.64
C VAL A 29 4.16 18.04 -17.10
N ASP A 30 4.21 19.14 -17.85
CA ASP A 30 3.03 19.80 -18.41
C ASP A 30 2.28 18.88 -19.39
N GLY A 31 3.00 18.10 -20.21
CA GLY A 31 2.42 17.10 -21.10
C GLY A 31 1.74 15.94 -20.36
N ALA A 32 2.36 15.43 -19.29
CA ALA A 32 1.75 14.42 -18.43
C ALA A 32 0.51 14.97 -17.71
N MET A 33 0.59 16.18 -17.17
CA MET A 33 -0.52 16.86 -16.51
C MET A 33 -1.66 17.20 -17.46
N ALA A 34 -1.38 17.53 -18.73
CA ALA A 34 -2.40 17.75 -19.74
C ALA A 34 -3.20 16.47 -20.03
N LYS A 35 -2.54 15.32 -20.15
CA LYS A 35 -3.22 14.02 -20.32
C LYS A 35 -4.06 13.65 -19.10
N ILE A 36 -3.55 13.88 -17.89
CA ILE A 36 -4.29 13.66 -16.64
C ILE A 36 -5.50 14.59 -16.55
N ARG A 37 -5.36 15.86 -16.92
CA ARG A 37 -6.48 16.82 -16.96
C ARG A 37 -7.53 16.41 -17.98
N GLN A 38 -7.11 15.88 -19.13
CA GLN A 38 -8.02 15.43 -20.18
C GLN A 38 -8.80 14.18 -19.75
N SER A 39 -8.13 13.19 -19.14
CA SER A 39 -8.82 12.01 -18.59
C SER A 39 -9.69 12.35 -17.38
N ALA A 40 -9.25 13.25 -16.51
CA ALA A 40 -10.06 13.75 -15.39
C ALA A 40 -11.26 14.57 -15.88
N ALA A 41 -11.14 15.36 -16.96
CA ALA A 41 -12.25 16.09 -17.56
C ALA A 41 -13.27 15.16 -18.23
N LEU A 42 -12.81 14.06 -18.85
CA LEU A 42 -13.68 13.02 -19.38
C LEU A 42 -14.42 12.28 -18.26
N ALA A 43 -13.72 11.92 -17.18
CA ALA A 43 -14.33 11.34 -15.99
C ALA A 43 -15.32 12.31 -15.31
N ALA A 44 -14.97 13.59 -15.19
CA ALA A 44 -15.84 14.63 -14.65
C ALA A 44 -17.05 14.93 -15.55
N LYS A 45 -16.93 14.81 -16.88
CA LYS A 45 -18.07 14.87 -17.81
C LYS A 45 -19.00 13.66 -17.64
N ALA A 46 -18.43 12.46 -17.51
CA ALA A 46 -19.19 11.23 -17.28
C ALA A 46 -19.92 11.26 -15.93
N LEU A 47 -19.29 11.80 -14.88
CA LEU A 47 -19.88 11.97 -13.55
C LEU A 47 -20.82 13.18 -13.47
N GLY A 48 -20.56 14.26 -14.21
CA GLY A 48 -21.42 15.43 -14.32
C GLY A 48 -22.75 15.14 -15.02
N ALA A 49 -22.80 14.11 -15.87
CA ALA A 49 -24.06 13.58 -16.41
C ALA A 49 -24.96 12.90 -15.35
N ILE A 50 -24.40 12.57 -14.17
CA ILE A 50 -25.09 11.98 -13.01
C ILE A 50 -25.57 13.09 -12.03
N GLY A 51 -25.31 14.37 -12.33
CA GLY A 51 -25.79 15.51 -11.54
C GLY A 51 -25.03 15.77 -10.23
N ILE A 52 -23.96 15.02 -9.96
CA ILE A 52 -23.15 15.20 -8.74
C ILE A 52 -22.06 16.23 -9.04
N GLY A 53 -22.21 17.45 -8.50
CA GLY A 53 -21.23 18.53 -8.60
C GLY A 53 -19.95 18.21 -7.82
N LEU A 54 -19.02 17.48 -8.44
CA LEU A 54 -17.68 17.27 -7.90
C LEU A 54 -16.71 18.29 -8.50
N SER A 55 -16.12 19.13 -7.66
CA SER A 55 -15.05 20.04 -8.10
C SER A 55 -13.80 19.25 -8.53
N VAL A 56 -13.01 19.80 -9.45
CA VAL A 56 -11.75 19.18 -9.91
C VAL A 56 -10.80 18.94 -8.72
N ALA A 57 -10.77 19.85 -7.74
CA ALA A 57 -9.95 19.71 -6.54
C ALA A 57 -10.37 18.51 -5.67
N THR A 58 -11.66 18.34 -5.43
CA THR A 58 -12.20 17.20 -4.66
C THR A 58 -11.94 15.86 -5.37
N LEU A 59 -12.03 15.84 -6.70
CA LEU A 59 -11.73 14.64 -7.49
C LEU A 59 -10.23 14.30 -7.44
N THR A 60 -9.34 15.30 -7.54
CA THR A 60 -7.88 15.05 -7.43
C THR A 60 -7.46 14.54 -6.05
N GLY A 61 -8.07 15.05 -4.97
CA GLY A 61 -7.83 14.55 -3.62
C GLY A 61 -8.30 13.11 -3.43
N PHE A 62 -9.49 12.79 -3.95
CA PHE A 62 -10.03 11.43 -3.95
C PHE A 62 -9.15 10.45 -4.73
N ILE A 63 -8.73 10.82 -5.95
CA ILE A 63 -7.85 10.00 -6.78
C ILE A 63 -6.50 9.78 -6.09
N ARG A 64 -5.87 10.83 -5.53
CA ARG A 64 -4.63 10.67 -4.76
C ARG A 64 -4.80 9.76 -3.55
N GLY A 65 -5.91 9.91 -2.83
CA GLY A 65 -6.24 9.05 -1.69
C GLY A 65 -6.38 7.58 -2.10
N ALA A 66 -7.09 7.30 -3.20
CA ALA A 66 -7.24 5.95 -3.75
C ALA A 66 -5.91 5.36 -4.23
N ILE A 67 -5.08 6.18 -4.90
CA ILE A 67 -3.74 5.77 -5.36
C ILE A 67 -2.82 5.45 -4.18
N ASN A 68 -2.80 6.29 -3.14
CA ASN A 68 -2.00 6.04 -1.93
C ASN A 68 -2.45 4.78 -1.20
N ALA A 69 -3.76 4.54 -1.14
CA ALA A 69 -4.31 3.31 -0.55
C ALA A 69 -3.88 2.07 -1.36
N ALA A 70 -3.99 2.14 -2.70
CA ALA A 70 -3.59 1.08 -3.60
C ALA A 70 -2.06 0.78 -3.52
N ASP A 71 -1.22 1.82 -3.49
CA ASP A 71 0.22 1.72 -3.28
C ASP A 71 0.57 1.05 -1.94
N GLY A 72 -0.07 1.50 -0.86
CA GLY A 72 0.09 0.89 0.47
C GLY A 72 -0.28 -0.59 0.49
N MET A 73 -1.34 -0.98 -0.22
CA MET A 73 -1.75 -2.37 -0.34
C MET A 73 -0.80 -3.19 -1.21
N ALA A 74 -0.29 -2.64 -2.32
CA ALA A 74 0.70 -3.30 -3.17
C ALA A 74 2.01 -3.58 -2.41
N LYS A 75 2.51 -2.58 -1.69
CA LYS A 75 3.69 -2.73 -0.80
C LYS A 75 3.43 -3.75 0.31
N MET A 76 2.20 -3.83 0.81
CA MET A 76 1.82 -4.84 1.80
C MET A 76 1.77 -6.25 1.19
N ALA A 77 1.25 -6.40 -0.01
CA ALA A 77 1.23 -7.67 -0.74
C ALA A 77 2.64 -8.20 -0.93
N GLN A 78 3.57 -7.34 -1.32
CA GLN A 78 4.99 -7.69 -1.45
C GLN A 78 5.62 -8.13 -0.12
N LYS A 79 5.31 -7.45 0.99
CA LYS A 79 5.88 -7.76 2.32
C LYS A 79 5.29 -9.01 2.97
N THR A 80 4.01 -9.27 2.74
CA THR A 80 3.26 -10.31 3.47
C THR A 80 3.06 -11.57 2.63
N GLY A 81 3.19 -11.48 1.30
CA GLY A 81 2.89 -12.57 0.37
C GLY A 81 1.39 -12.80 0.15
N LEU A 82 0.52 -11.95 0.69
CA LEU A 82 -0.93 -11.98 0.43
C LEU A 82 -1.25 -11.27 -0.88
N ALA A 83 -2.31 -11.71 -1.56
CA ALA A 83 -2.83 -10.98 -2.71
C ALA A 83 -3.43 -9.63 -2.27
N VAL A 84 -3.45 -8.64 -3.17
CA VAL A 84 -4.01 -7.30 -2.88
C VAL A 84 -5.48 -7.40 -2.49
N GLU A 85 -6.20 -8.32 -3.12
CA GLU A 85 -7.61 -8.59 -2.93
C GLU A 85 -7.86 -9.22 -1.54
N GLU A 86 -7.02 -10.15 -1.11
CA GLU A 86 -7.07 -10.76 0.24
C GLU A 86 -6.73 -9.73 1.31
N LEU A 87 -5.74 -8.86 1.05
CA LEU A 87 -5.39 -7.77 1.96
C LEU A 87 -6.55 -6.79 2.16
N ALA A 88 -7.38 -6.56 1.14
CA ALA A 88 -8.57 -5.73 1.26
C ALA A 88 -9.56 -6.29 2.28
N GLY A 89 -9.82 -7.60 2.22
CA GLY A 89 -10.72 -8.28 3.15
C GLY A 89 -10.18 -8.28 4.57
N VAL A 90 -8.92 -8.70 4.75
CA VAL A 90 -8.29 -8.73 6.07
C VAL A 90 -8.19 -7.31 6.68
N GLN A 91 -7.87 -6.29 5.87
CA GLN A 91 -7.84 -4.90 6.34
C GLN A 91 -9.23 -4.38 6.71
N LEU A 92 -10.27 -4.73 5.95
CA LEU A 92 -11.65 -4.37 6.26
C LEU A 92 -12.07 -4.94 7.61
N ALA A 93 -11.74 -6.21 7.86
CA ALA A 93 -12.00 -6.86 9.13
C ALA A 93 -11.28 -6.17 10.29
N PHE A 94 -10.02 -5.79 10.09
CA PHE A 94 -9.20 -5.14 11.10
C PHE A 94 -9.68 -3.71 11.45
N ARG A 95 -10.16 -2.97 10.45
CA ARG A 95 -10.76 -1.65 10.67
C ARG A 95 -12.08 -1.76 11.44
N GLN A 96 -12.88 -2.80 11.18
CA GLN A 96 -14.10 -3.05 11.95
C GLN A 96 -13.82 -3.44 13.40
N SER A 97 -12.69 -4.07 13.70
CA SER A 97 -12.28 -4.36 15.09
C SER A 97 -11.72 -3.14 15.84
N GLY A 98 -11.68 -1.96 15.20
CA GLY A 98 -11.18 -0.71 15.78
C GLY A 98 -9.65 -0.61 15.83
N ALA A 99 -8.95 -1.53 15.17
CA ALA A 99 -7.49 -1.58 15.20
C ALA A 99 -6.88 -0.76 14.05
N GLU A 100 -5.70 -0.19 14.32
CA GLU A 100 -5.06 0.78 13.41
C GLU A 100 -4.34 0.10 12.24
N SER A 101 -4.33 0.73 11.06
CA SER A 101 -3.70 0.16 9.86
C SER A 101 -2.22 -0.16 10.05
N ALA A 102 -1.46 0.61 10.83
CA ALA A 102 -0.05 0.33 11.09
C ALA A 102 0.15 -0.96 11.91
N SER A 103 -0.67 -1.16 12.94
CA SER A 103 -0.73 -2.37 13.75
C SER A 103 -1.05 -3.62 12.92
N PHE A 104 -1.96 -3.49 11.95
CA PHE A 104 -2.26 -4.55 10.99
C PHE A 104 -1.03 -4.98 10.20
N GLN A 105 -0.35 -4.00 9.60
CA GLN A 105 0.81 -4.22 8.74
C GLN A 105 1.95 -4.91 9.50
N MET A 106 2.25 -4.44 10.71
CA MET A 106 3.26 -5.06 11.56
C MET A 106 2.89 -6.49 11.94
N GLY A 107 1.61 -6.73 12.26
CA GLY A 107 1.15 -8.07 12.63
C GLY A 107 1.21 -9.07 11.48
N MET A 108 0.83 -8.66 10.27
CA MET A 108 0.96 -9.51 9.09
C MET A 108 2.42 -9.77 8.73
N ALA A 109 3.29 -8.75 8.78
CA ALA A 109 4.73 -8.95 8.58
C ALA A 109 5.31 -9.94 9.60
N LYS A 110 4.90 -9.84 10.88
CA LYS A 110 5.36 -10.75 11.93
C LYS A 110 4.88 -12.18 11.69
N LEU A 111 3.64 -12.36 11.23
CA LEU A 111 3.10 -13.66 10.84
C LEU A 111 3.94 -14.27 9.70
N THR A 112 4.21 -13.51 8.62
CA THR A 112 4.99 -14.01 7.48
C THR A 112 6.39 -14.45 7.90
N VAL A 113 7.06 -13.69 8.77
CA VAL A 113 8.36 -14.08 9.33
C VAL A 113 8.22 -15.37 10.16
N ALA A 114 7.21 -15.46 11.03
CA ALA A 114 6.99 -16.65 11.85
C ALA A 114 6.73 -17.90 11.00
N ILE A 115 6.03 -17.78 9.87
CA ILE A 115 5.79 -18.87 8.91
C ILE A 115 7.10 -19.35 8.31
N SER A 116 7.92 -18.41 7.83
CA SER A 116 9.22 -18.70 7.22
C SER A 116 10.17 -19.39 8.22
N GLU A 117 10.18 -18.94 9.47
CA GLU A 117 11.01 -19.50 10.55
C GLU A 117 10.49 -20.86 11.07
N GLY A 118 9.29 -21.30 10.66
CA GLY A 118 8.69 -22.52 11.19
C GLY A 118 8.43 -22.44 12.69
N ASN A 119 7.92 -21.29 13.15
CA ASN A 119 7.82 -20.95 14.56
C ASN A 119 7.15 -22.07 15.40
N LYS A 120 7.80 -22.44 16.52
CA LYS A 120 7.34 -23.47 17.47
C LYS A 120 5.90 -23.31 17.93
N HIS A 121 5.35 -22.09 17.93
CA HIS A 121 3.98 -21.83 18.32
C HIS A 121 2.95 -22.42 17.36
N PHE A 122 3.26 -22.55 16.05
CA PHE A 122 2.39 -23.26 15.12
C PHE A 122 2.31 -24.75 15.47
N ASN A 123 3.45 -25.38 15.76
CA ASN A 123 3.50 -26.78 16.18
C ASN A 123 2.71 -27.01 17.48
N GLN A 124 2.79 -26.08 18.44
CA GLN A 124 2.00 -26.13 19.68
C GLN A 124 0.48 -26.05 19.42
N MET A 125 0.06 -25.42 18.33
CA MET A 125 -1.33 -25.40 17.88
C MET A 125 -1.70 -26.62 17.02
N GLY A 126 -0.74 -27.50 16.73
CA GLY A 126 -0.89 -28.62 15.81
C GLY A 126 -0.94 -28.20 14.34
N LEU A 127 -0.33 -27.07 13.99
CA LEU A 127 -0.25 -26.56 12.62
C LEU A 127 1.18 -26.70 12.08
N SER A 128 1.28 -27.08 10.81
CA SER A 128 2.53 -27.12 10.05
C SER A 128 2.60 -25.92 9.11
N THR A 129 3.76 -25.27 9.02
CA THR A 129 4.03 -24.20 8.05
C THR A 129 4.36 -24.73 6.66
N LYS A 130 4.54 -26.05 6.51
CA LYS A 130 4.80 -26.72 5.23
C LYS A 130 3.62 -27.59 4.80
N ASN A 131 3.43 -27.68 3.49
CA ASN A 131 2.55 -28.62 2.81
C ASN A 131 3.15 -30.03 2.81
N ALA A 132 2.34 -31.02 2.42
CA ALA A 132 2.76 -32.41 2.31
C ALA A 132 3.90 -32.65 1.30
N ASP A 133 4.01 -31.77 0.29
CA ASP A 133 5.08 -31.79 -0.73
C ASP A 133 6.38 -31.09 -0.26
N GLY A 134 6.41 -30.55 0.96
CA GLY A 134 7.55 -29.84 1.54
C GLY A 134 7.63 -28.35 1.18
N SER A 135 6.73 -27.83 0.35
CA SER A 135 6.62 -26.39 0.06
C SER A 135 6.11 -25.61 1.28
N LEU A 136 6.51 -24.34 1.42
CA LEU A 136 5.93 -23.45 2.43
C LEU A 136 4.48 -23.11 2.06
N LYS A 137 3.60 -23.15 3.05
CA LYS A 137 2.21 -22.71 2.89
C LYS A 137 2.17 -21.22 2.59
N SER A 138 1.17 -20.81 1.81
CA SER A 138 0.91 -19.39 1.59
C SER A 138 0.49 -18.72 2.90
N THR A 139 0.78 -17.42 3.00
CA THR A 139 0.35 -16.62 4.16
C THR A 139 -1.16 -16.67 4.35
N ARG A 140 -1.95 -16.67 3.25
CA ARG A 140 -3.41 -16.77 3.32
C ARG A 140 -3.88 -18.09 3.91
N GLN A 141 -3.28 -19.20 3.48
CA GLN A 141 -3.62 -20.53 3.98
C GLN A 141 -3.27 -20.63 5.47
N MET A 142 -2.06 -20.22 5.84
CA MET A 142 -1.65 -20.23 7.25
C MET A 142 -2.54 -19.34 8.11
N LEU A 143 -2.89 -18.14 7.64
CA LEU A 143 -3.77 -17.22 8.36
C LEU A 143 -5.15 -17.85 8.61
N GLY A 144 -5.70 -18.57 7.61
CA GLY A 144 -6.95 -19.32 7.76
C GLY A 144 -6.85 -20.44 8.81
N GLU A 145 -5.81 -21.27 8.72
CA GLU A 145 -5.59 -22.37 9.67
C GLU A 145 -5.37 -21.86 11.11
N VAL A 146 -4.67 -20.74 11.27
CA VAL A 146 -4.49 -20.06 12.56
C VAL A 146 -5.85 -19.54 13.06
N ALA A 147 -6.62 -18.88 12.20
CA ALA A 147 -7.95 -18.39 12.56
C ALA A 147 -8.86 -19.53 13.05
N ASP A 148 -8.90 -20.67 12.35
CA ASP A 148 -9.72 -21.82 12.76
C ASP A 148 -9.32 -22.36 14.15
N LYS A 149 -8.03 -22.42 14.44
CA LYS A 149 -7.56 -22.79 15.79
C LYS A 149 -7.97 -21.76 16.83
N PHE A 150 -7.85 -20.47 16.52
CA PHE A 150 -8.28 -19.41 17.42
C PHE A 150 -9.79 -19.45 17.67
N ALA A 151 -10.61 -19.68 16.65
CA ALA A 151 -12.05 -19.84 16.80
C ALA A 151 -12.43 -20.99 17.76
N SER A 152 -11.63 -22.06 17.81
CA SER A 152 -11.83 -23.17 18.75
C SER A 152 -11.40 -22.87 20.20
N TYR A 153 -10.64 -21.80 20.45
CA TYR A 153 -10.13 -21.47 21.78
C TYR A 153 -11.08 -20.55 22.54
N GLN A 154 -11.20 -20.77 23.85
CA GLN A 154 -11.91 -19.84 24.73
C GLN A 154 -11.23 -18.47 24.75
N ASP A 155 -12.03 -17.42 24.73
CA ASP A 155 -11.53 -16.06 24.85
C ASP A 155 -10.93 -15.83 26.25
N GLY A 156 -9.83 -15.06 26.30
CA GLY A 156 -9.14 -14.76 27.55
C GLY A 156 -7.66 -14.47 27.36
N ALA A 157 -6.96 -14.30 28.49
CA ALA A 157 -5.55 -13.90 28.52
C ALA A 157 -4.62 -14.86 27.76
N ALA A 158 -4.89 -16.17 27.80
CA ALA A 158 -4.08 -17.17 27.09
C ALA A 158 -4.17 -17.00 25.56
N LYS A 159 -5.38 -16.76 25.03
CA LYS A 159 -5.62 -16.53 23.61
C LYS A 159 -4.97 -15.23 23.14
N ALA A 160 -5.07 -14.17 23.94
CA ALA A 160 -4.39 -12.90 23.65
C ALA A 160 -2.87 -13.03 23.66
N ALA A 161 -2.30 -13.74 24.64
CA ALA A 161 -0.86 -13.99 24.68
C ALA A 161 -0.37 -14.79 23.47
N LEU A 162 -1.16 -15.76 22.99
CA LEU A 162 -0.84 -16.50 21.76
C LEU A 162 -0.94 -15.60 20.52
N ALA A 163 -1.97 -14.75 20.45
CA ALA A 163 -2.10 -13.77 19.36
C ALA A 163 -0.88 -12.85 19.30
N ILE A 164 -0.41 -12.38 20.46
CA ILE A 164 0.77 -11.52 20.55
C ILE A 164 2.04 -12.26 20.10
N LYS A 165 2.19 -13.55 20.44
CA LYS A 165 3.35 -14.35 20.01
C LYS A 165 3.41 -14.55 18.49
N LEU A 166 2.27 -14.67 17.83
CA LEU A 166 2.19 -14.91 16.39
C LEU A 166 2.20 -13.61 15.56
N PHE A 167 1.53 -12.58 16.05
CA PHE A 167 1.28 -11.33 15.32
C PHE A 167 1.92 -10.09 15.97
N GLY A 168 2.78 -10.26 16.98
CA GLY A 168 3.40 -9.15 17.70
C GLY A 168 2.42 -8.40 18.62
N GLU A 169 2.83 -7.25 19.15
CA GLU A 169 2.04 -6.49 20.16
C GLU A 169 0.61 -6.15 19.70
N SER A 170 0.41 -6.01 18.39
CA SER A 170 -0.89 -5.73 17.79
C SER A 170 -1.79 -6.97 17.63
N GLY A 171 -1.29 -8.16 17.97
CA GLY A 171 -2.00 -9.43 17.80
C GLY A 171 -3.30 -9.54 18.58
N ALA A 172 -3.40 -8.89 19.75
CA ALA A 172 -4.64 -8.89 20.51
C ALA A 172 -5.81 -8.24 19.74
N GLY A 173 -5.53 -7.22 18.92
CA GLY A 173 -6.54 -6.58 18.06
C GLY A 173 -7.02 -7.44 16.89
N LEU A 174 -6.30 -8.53 16.58
CA LEU A 174 -6.70 -9.51 15.55
C LEU A 174 -7.69 -10.55 16.08
N ILE A 175 -7.83 -10.71 17.40
CA ILE A 175 -8.66 -11.78 17.99
C ILE A 175 -10.10 -11.78 17.45
N PRO A 176 -10.81 -10.63 17.34
CA PRO A 176 -12.17 -10.63 16.80
C PRO A 176 -12.25 -11.18 15.36
N LEU A 177 -11.24 -10.90 14.54
CA LEU A 177 -11.13 -11.43 13.20
C LEU A 177 -10.83 -12.93 13.21
N LEU A 178 -9.86 -13.35 14.03
CA LEU A 178 -9.45 -14.75 14.17
C LEU A 178 -10.57 -15.63 14.73
N ASN A 179 -11.46 -15.07 15.56
CA ASN A 179 -12.63 -15.76 16.08
C ASN A 179 -13.64 -16.14 15.00
N GLY A 180 -13.63 -15.46 13.85
CA GLY A 180 -14.43 -15.82 12.69
C GLY A 180 -13.90 -17.02 11.89
N GLY A 181 -12.70 -17.51 12.21
CA GLY A 181 -12.06 -18.60 11.47
C GLY A 181 -11.73 -18.24 10.01
N ALA A 182 -11.39 -19.26 9.23
CA ALA A 182 -11.15 -19.13 7.80
C ALA A 182 -12.38 -18.62 7.04
N GLN A 183 -13.58 -19.01 7.49
CA GLN A 183 -14.85 -18.54 6.91
C GLN A 183 -15.05 -17.05 7.10
N GLY A 184 -14.81 -16.51 8.31
CA GLY A 184 -14.93 -15.08 8.57
C GLY A 184 -14.00 -14.27 7.67
N LEU A 185 -12.78 -14.74 7.43
CA LEU A 185 -11.86 -14.11 6.47
C LEU A 185 -12.45 -14.10 5.05
N ALA A 186 -13.02 -15.21 4.59
CA ALA A 186 -13.66 -15.30 3.27
C ALA A 186 -14.88 -14.36 3.16
N ASP A 187 -15.67 -14.23 4.22
CA ASP A 187 -16.81 -13.31 4.26
C ASP A 187 -16.33 -11.84 4.16
N TYR A 188 -15.17 -11.52 4.73
CA TYR A 188 -14.57 -10.19 4.59
C TYR A 188 -13.97 -9.95 3.21
N ASP A 189 -13.39 -10.97 2.58
CA ASP A 189 -12.92 -10.91 1.19
C ASP A 189 -14.12 -10.61 0.25
N GLU A 190 -15.26 -11.29 0.46
CA GLU A 190 -16.52 -11.06 -0.26
C GLU A 190 -17.06 -9.64 -0.06
N LYS A 191 -17.08 -9.17 1.19
CA LYS A 191 -17.53 -7.82 1.53
C LYS A 191 -16.62 -6.77 0.90
N ALA A 192 -15.30 -6.95 0.96
CA ALA A 192 -14.36 -6.05 0.32
C ALA A 192 -14.59 -5.97 -1.19
N ARG A 193 -14.85 -7.11 -1.84
CA ARG A 193 -15.19 -7.13 -3.27
C ARG A 193 -16.51 -6.44 -3.57
N THR A 194 -17.55 -6.72 -2.79
CA THR A 194 -18.88 -6.12 -2.96
C THR A 194 -18.87 -4.60 -2.75
N LEU A 195 -18.04 -4.13 -1.82
CA LEU A 195 -17.86 -2.70 -1.53
C LEU A 195 -16.90 -2.00 -2.51
N GLY A 196 -16.34 -2.70 -3.49
CA GLY A 196 -15.38 -2.15 -4.44
C GLY A 196 -14.05 -1.73 -3.78
N LEU A 197 -13.71 -2.31 -2.63
CA LEU A 197 -12.46 -2.07 -1.90
C LEU A 197 -11.30 -2.91 -2.44
N THR A 198 -11.59 -3.96 -3.19
CA THR A 198 -10.58 -4.74 -3.92
C THR A 198 -10.20 -4.00 -5.20
N LEU A 199 -9.04 -3.37 -5.22
CA LEU A 199 -8.39 -3.01 -6.49
C LEU A 199 -7.75 -4.28 -7.05
N ASP A 200 -7.97 -4.53 -8.34
CA ASP A 200 -7.24 -5.60 -9.01
C ASP A 200 -5.73 -5.31 -8.94
N THR A 201 -4.95 -6.37 -8.83
CA THR A 201 -3.48 -6.29 -8.72
C THR A 201 -2.82 -5.47 -9.85
N SER A 202 -3.42 -5.42 -11.05
CA SER A 202 -2.87 -4.66 -12.18
C SER A 202 -3.07 -3.15 -12.02
N THR A 203 -4.22 -2.75 -11.49
CA THR A 203 -4.57 -1.37 -11.16
C THR A 203 -3.76 -0.87 -9.97
N ALA A 204 -3.52 -1.72 -8.97
CA ALA A 204 -2.63 -1.38 -7.84
C ALA A 204 -1.18 -1.09 -8.30
N LYS A 205 -0.62 -1.92 -9.19
CA LYS A 205 0.71 -1.69 -9.77
C LYS A 205 0.77 -0.45 -10.66
N ALA A 206 -0.30 -0.14 -11.38
CA ALA A 206 -0.39 1.09 -12.17
C ALA A 206 -0.43 2.34 -11.28
N ALA A 207 -1.16 2.26 -10.16
CA ALA A 207 -1.23 3.31 -9.14
C ALA A 207 0.13 3.54 -8.45
N GLU A 208 0.82 2.47 -8.04
CA GLU A 208 2.19 2.52 -7.48
C GLU A 208 3.15 3.27 -8.43
N ARG A 209 3.25 2.84 -9.69
CA ARG A 209 4.11 3.49 -10.70
C ARG A 209 3.78 4.98 -10.90
N PHE A 210 2.50 5.31 -10.88
CA PHE A 210 2.06 6.69 -11.01
C PHE A 210 2.45 7.52 -9.79
N ASN A 211 2.28 6.98 -8.59
CA ASN A 211 2.68 7.64 -7.33
C ASN A 211 4.19 7.87 -7.29
N ASP A 212 4.99 6.83 -7.55
CA ASP A 212 6.45 6.92 -7.59
C ASP A 212 6.92 7.98 -8.58
N THR A 213 6.26 8.10 -9.74
CA THR A 213 6.58 9.13 -10.73
C THR A 213 6.30 10.54 -10.21
N LEU A 214 5.20 10.74 -9.46
CA LEU A 214 4.87 12.03 -8.85
C LEU A 214 5.83 12.38 -7.72
N ASP A 215 6.20 11.40 -6.88
CA ASP A 215 7.15 11.58 -5.79
C ASP A 215 8.54 11.93 -6.33
N LEU A 216 9.02 11.23 -7.36
CA LEU A 216 10.29 11.53 -8.03
C LEU A 216 10.27 12.92 -8.69
N ALA A 217 9.17 13.30 -9.32
CA ALA A 217 9.02 14.65 -9.88
C ALA A 217 9.04 15.73 -8.79
N GLY A 218 8.37 15.50 -7.66
CA GLY A 218 8.37 16.39 -6.51
C GLY A 218 9.74 16.53 -5.85
N GLN A 219 10.45 15.41 -5.67
CA GLN A 219 11.82 15.39 -5.15
C GLN A 219 12.79 16.09 -6.09
N GLY A 220 12.64 15.91 -7.42
CA GLY A 220 13.40 16.65 -8.42
C GLY A 220 13.21 18.16 -8.29
N LEU A 221 11.96 18.62 -8.18
CA LEU A 221 11.62 20.03 -7.98
C LEU A 221 12.18 20.59 -6.66
N GLN A 222 12.18 19.81 -5.57
CA GLN A 222 12.81 20.20 -4.30
C GLN A 222 14.34 20.25 -4.41
N GLY A 223 14.96 19.33 -5.15
CA GLY A 223 16.40 19.34 -5.41
C GLY A 223 16.83 20.59 -6.18
N ILE A 224 16.06 20.97 -7.21
CA ILE A 224 16.24 22.23 -7.95
C ILE A 224 16.05 23.43 -7.01
N ALA A 225 14.98 23.45 -6.19
CA ALA A 225 14.73 24.55 -5.26
C ALA A 225 15.84 24.69 -4.20
N ARG A 226 16.42 23.58 -3.72
CA ARG A 226 17.57 23.58 -2.81
C ARG A 226 18.86 24.04 -3.47
N GLN A 227 19.07 23.70 -4.75
CA GLN A 227 20.21 24.22 -5.53
C GLN A 227 20.07 25.71 -5.88
N VAL A 228 18.84 26.23 -5.97
CA VAL A 228 18.59 27.66 -6.21
C VAL A 228 18.61 28.47 -4.89
N ALA A 229 18.34 27.83 -3.75
CA ALA A 229 18.37 28.46 -2.43
C ALA A 229 19.76 28.41 -1.73
N ALA A 230 20.70 27.60 -2.24
CA ALA A 230 22.09 27.54 -1.81
C ALA A 230 22.99 28.41 -2.71
#